data_AF-C7GD30-F1
#
_entry.id   AF-C7GD30-F1
#
_cell.length_a   1.000
_cell.length_b   1.000
_cell.length_c   1.000
_cell.angle_alpha   90.00
_cell.angle_beta   90.00
_cell.angle_gamma   90.00
#
_symmetry.space_group_name_H-M   'P 1'
#
loop_
_entity.id
_entity.type
_entity.pdbx_description
1 polymer ?
#
loop_
_entity_poly.entity_id
_entity_poly.type
_entity_poly.pdbx_seq_one_letter_code
_entity_poly.pdbx_strand_id
1 'polypeptide(L)'
;MSKEVKEPAVRMIKRDTISTAKAWGIRLAAVALSLIVAGLVIVAITKQNPIQVYLGIIDGAVGSSRRVWVTIRETLVLLCIAIGLTPAFKMKFWNIGAEG
;
A
#
# COMPACT_ATOMS: atom_id res chain seq x y z
N MET A 1 -10.88 33.17 40.69
CA MET A 1 -11.56 32.03 40.03
C MET A 1 -10.59 31.48 38.98
N SER A 2 -9.84 30.43 39.33
CA SER A 2 -8.77 29.90 38.50
C SER A 2 -9.36 29.09 37.34
N LYS A 3 -9.05 29.44 36.09
CA LYS A 3 -9.48 28.68 34.91
C LYS A 3 -8.50 27.53 34.70
N GLU A 4 -8.94 26.32 35.03
CA GLU A 4 -8.29 25.06 34.65
C GLU A 4 -8.26 24.97 33.11
N VAL A 5 -7.07 25.18 32.52
CA VAL A 5 -6.86 25.02 31.08
C VAL A 5 -6.76 23.53 30.79
N LYS A 6 -7.84 22.97 30.22
CA LYS A 6 -7.94 21.56 29.84
C LYS A 6 -6.91 21.24 28.75
N GLU A 7 -5.88 20.45 29.08
CA GLU A 7 -4.88 20.06 28.09
C GLU A 7 -5.51 19.24 26.94
N PRO A 8 -5.04 19.42 25.69
CA PRO A 8 -5.60 18.73 24.54
C PRO A 8 -5.33 17.21 24.62
N ALA A 9 -6.36 16.40 24.43
CA ALA A 9 -6.30 14.93 24.51
C ALA A 9 -5.33 14.28 23.50
N VAL A 10 -4.97 14.98 22.43
CA VAL A 10 -4.04 14.50 21.42
C VAL A 10 -3.04 15.61 21.09
N ARG A 11 -1.80 15.46 21.53
CA ARG A 11 -0.69 16.34 21.18
C ARG A 11 0.03 15.77 19.96
N MET A 12 -0.27 16.30 18.78
CA MET A 12 0.49 15.98 17.56
C MET A 12 1.85 16.68 17.61
N ILE A 13 2.92 15.89 17.69
CA ILE A 13 4.30 16.38 17.67
C ILE A 13 4.96 15.81 16.41
N LYS A 14 5.56 16.68 15.60
CA LYS A 14 6.40 16.27 14.48
C LYS A 14 7.60 15.50 15.05
N ARG A 15 7.77 14.24 14.63
CA ARG A 15 8.95 13.46 15.00
C ARG A 15 10.04 13.72 13.96
N ASP A 16 11.07 14.48 14.34
CA ASP A 16 12.15 14.85 13.41
C ASP A 16 13.06 13.68 13.05
N THR A 17 13.26 12.70 13.94
CA THR A 17 14.07 11.51 13.65
C THR A 17 13.38 10.23 14.11
N ILE A 18 13.13 9.32 13.17
CA ILE A 18 12.64 7.97 13.44
C ILE A 18 13.77 7.01 13.05
N SER A 19 14.18 6.15 13.98
CA SER A 19 15.16 5.09 13.69
C SER A 19 14.67 4.20 12.54
N THR A 20 15.58 3.80 11.66
CA THR A 20 15.29 3.00 10.45
C THR A 20 14.50 1.73 10.77
N ALA A 21 14.78 1.06 11.90
CA ALA A 21 14.04 -0.12 12.35
C ALA A 21 12.57 0.20 12.68
N LYS A 22 12.33 1.34 13.35
CA LYS A 22 10.98 1.81 13.67
C LYS A 22 10.23 2.24 12.42
N ALA A 23 10.92 2.86 11.45
CA ALA A 23 10.32 3.22 10.16
C ALA A 23 9.87 1.98 9.37
N TRP A 24 10.71 0.93 9.31
CA TRP A 24 10.33 -0.35 8.69
C TRP A 24 9.19 -1.03 9.44
N GLY A 25 9.20 -1.02 10.77
CA GLY A 25 8.09 -1.55 11.57
C GLY A 25 6.76 -0.88 11.26
N ILE A 26 6.74 0.45 11.12
CA ILE A 26 5.53 1.21 10.73
C ILE A 26 5.07 0.80 9.33
N ARG A 27 5.98 0.69 8.35
CA ARG A 27 5.64 0.29 6.98
C ARG A 27 5.04 -1.11 6.93
N LEU A 28 5.65 -2.07 7.62
CA LEU A 28 5.14 -3.44 7.70
C LEU A 28 3.78 -3.50 8.38
N ALA A 29 3.59 -2.76 9.48
CA ALA A 29 2.30 -2.66 10.16
C ALA A 29 1.23 -2.06 9.25
N ALA A 30 1.56 -1.01 8.49
CA ALA A 30 0.65 -0.40 7.53
C ALA A 30 0.25 -1.39 6.42
N VAL A 31 1.21 -2.14 5.86
CA VAL A 31 0.93 -3.19 4.87
C VAL A 31 0.02 -4.27 5.46
N ALA A 32 0.32 -4.77 6.67
CA ALA A 32 -0.49 -5.79 7.32
C ALA A 32 -1.93 -5.32 7.56
N LEU A 33 -2.11 -4.10 8.08
CA LEU A 33 -3.44 -3.49 8.27
C LEU A 33 -4.17 -3.32 6.94
N SER A 34 -3.46 -2.89 5.87
CA SER A 34 -4.06 -2.73 4.55
C SER A 34 -4.58 -4.05 3.99
N LEU A 35 -3.85 -5.15 4.19
CA LEU A 35 -4.28 -6.48 3.78
C LEU A 35 -5.53 -6.89 4.57
N ILE A 36 -5.53 -6.74 5.89
CA ILE A 36 -6.70 -7.06 6.72
C ILE A 36 -7.95 -6.33 6.22
N VAL A 37 -7.85 -5.01 5.99
CA VAL A 37 -8.97 -4.20 5.50
C VAL A 37 -9.41 -4.66 4.11
N ALA A 38 -8.49 -4.86 3.17
CA ALA A 38 -8.80 -5.33 1.83
C ALA A 38 -9.52 -6.69 1.86
N GLY A 39 -9.01 -7.63 2.66
CA GLY A 39 -9.63 -8.93 2.87
C GLY A 39 -11.04 -8.82 3.44
N LEU A 40 -11.24 -8.00 4.47
CA LEU A 40 -12.57 -7.77 5.06
C LEU A 40 -13.55 -7.20 4.05
N VAL A 41 -13.13 -6.25 3.22
CA VAL A 41 -13.97 -5.68 2.15
C VAL A 41 -14.34 -6.76 1.12
N ILE A 42 -13.39 -7.57 0.68
CA ILE A 42 -13.66 -8.64 -0.29
C ILE A 42 -14.62 -9.66 0.31
N VAL A 43 -14.43 -10.08 1.56
CA VAL A 43 -15.32 -11.03 2.24
C VAL A 43 -16.72 -10.44 2.41
N ALA A 44 -16.83 -9.16 2.77
CA ALA A 44 -18.11 -8.49 2.92
C ALA A 44 -18.93 -8.50 1.61
N ILE A 45 -18.26 -8.36 0.46
CA ILE A 45 -18.91 -8.35 -0.86
C ILE A 45 -19.17 -9.77 -1.38
N THR A 46 -18.15 -10.63 -1.34
CA THR A 46 -18.18 -11.96 -1.96
C THR A 46 -18.80 -13.04 -1.07
N LYS A 47 -18.89 -12.79 0.25
CA LYS A 47 -19.30 -13.76 1.29
C LYS A 47 -18.46 -15.04 1.34
N GLN A 48 -17.29 -15.06 0.68
CA GLN A 48 -16.37 -16.19 0.68
C GLN A 48 -15.46 -16.13 1.91
N ASN A 49 -14.87 -17.27 2.27
CA ASN A 49 -13.91 -17.31 3.38
C ASN A 49 -12.65 -16.48 3.02
N PRO A 50 -12.18 -15.57 3.90
CA PRO A 50 -11.01 -14.70 3.62
C PRO A 50 -9.77 -15.49 3.19
N ILE A 51 -9.55 -16.66 3.77
CA ILE A 51 -8.38 -17.49 3.44
C ILE A 51 -8.49 -18.00 2.00
N GLN A 52 -9.68 -18.42 1.57
CA GLN A 52 -9.92 -18.89 0.19
C GLN A 52 -9.76 -17.76 -0.82
N VAL A 53 -10.15 -16.54 -0.47
CA VAL A 53 -9.93 -15.36 -1.32
C VAL A 53 -8.44 -15.13 -1.57
N TYR A 54 -7.61 -15.15 -0.51
CA TYR A 54 -6.17 -14.99 -0.67
C TYR A 54 -5.52 -16.14 -1.43
N LEU A 55 -5.91 -17.37 -1.15
CA LEU A 55 -5.44 -18.54 -1.90
C LEU A 55 -5.86 -18.46 -3.37
N GLY A 56 -7.07 -17.97 -3.66
CA GLY A 56 -7.55 -17.75 -5.02
C GLY A 56 -6.76 -16.66 -5.76
N ILE A 57 -6.33 -15.59 -5.09
CA ILE A 57 -5.43 -14.58 -5.68
C ILE A 57 -4.09 -15.21 -6.04
N ILE A 58 -3.50 -16.00 -5.14
CA ILE A 58 -2.22 -16.66 -5.38
C ILE A 58 -2.35 -17.69 -6.50
N ASP A 59 -3.38 -18.55 -6.46
CA ASP A 59 -3.63 -19.53 -7.53
C ASP A 59 -3.93 -18.86 -8.88
N GLY A 60 -4.64 -17.74 -8.88
CA GLY A 60 -4.91 -16.93 -10.06
C GLY A 60 -3.63 -16.34 -10.67
N ALA A 61 -2.69 -15.91 -9.84
CA ALA A 61 -1.43 -15.30 -10.29
C ALA A 61 -0.37 -16.33 -10.69
N VAL A 62 -0.23 -17.43 -9.92
CA VAL A 62 0.87 -18.39 -10.05
C VAL A 62 0.48 -19.87 -10.10
N GLY A 63 -0.81 -20.20 -10.06
CA GLY A 63 -1.29 -21.59 -9.95
C GLY A 63 -1.05 -22.48 -11.18
N SER A 64 -0.64 -21.93 -12.33
CA SER A 64 -0.21 -22.73 -13.48
C SER A 64 0.90 -22.03 -14.26
N SER A 65 1.70 -22.79 -15.02
CA SER A 65 2.79 -22.24 -15.84
C SER A 65 2.31 -21.16 -16.82
N ARG A 66 1.09 -21.32 -17.37
CA ARG A 66 0.48 -20.31 -18.24
C ARG A 66 0.13 -19.03 -17.47
N ARG A 67 -0.49 -19.16 -16.29
CA ARG A 67 -0.86 -17.99 -15.45
C ARG A 67 0.37 -17.22 -14.99
N VAL A 68 1.41 -17.93 -14.54
CA VAL A 68 2.72 -17.33 -14.18
C VAL A 68 3.28 -16.52 -15.35
N TRP A 69 3.29 -17.11 -16.56
CA TRP A 69 3.84 -16.44 -17.73
C TRP A 69 3.06 -15.17 -18.09
N VAL A 70 1.73 -15.20 -17.98
CA VAL A 70 0.89 -14.01 -18.14
C VAL A 70 1.24 -12.97 -17.09
N THR A 71 1.31 -13.34 -15.80
CA THR A 71 1.68 -12.43 -14.71
C THR A 71 3.03 -11.75 -14.95
N ILE A 72 4.04 -12.50 -15.39
CA ILE A 72 5.37 -11.96 -15.74
C ILE A 72 5.27 -11.00 -16.92
N ARG A 73 4.55 -11.38 -17.99
CA ARG A 73 4.37 -10.53 -19.17
C ARG A 73 3.71 -9.21 -18.81
N GLU A 74 2.61 -9.24 -18.06
CA GLU A 74 1.91 -8.02 -17.61
C GLU A 74 2.82 -7.16 -16.72
N THR A 75 3.58 -7.80 -15.81
CA THR A 75 4.55 -7.10 -14.95
C THR A 75 5.63 -6.40 -15.79
N LEU A 76 6.15 -7.05 -16.84
CA LEU A 76 7.14 -6.45 -17.73
C LEU A 76 6.56 -5.27 -18.51
N VAL A 77 5.32 -5.37 -18.99
CA VAL A 77 4.63 -4.26 -19.68
C VAL A 77 4.48 -3.07 -18.73
N LEU A 78 4.01 -3.30 -17.50
CA LEU A 78 3.88 -2.26 -16.49
C LEU A 78 5.24 -1.64 -16.13
N LEU A 79 6.29 -2.45 -16.05
CA LEU A 79 7.65 -1.97 -15.80
C LEU A 79 8.14 -1.06 -16.94
N CYS A 80 7.92 -1.44 -18.20
CA CYS A 80 8.26 -0.61 -19.35
C CYS A 80 7.52 0.73 -19.33
N ILE A 81 6.21 0.72 -18.99
CA ILE A 81 5.42 1.94 -18.83
C ILE A 81 5.98 2.80 -17.70
N ALA A 82 6.29 2.21 -16.54
CA ALA A 82 6.86 2.93 -15.40
C ALA A 82 8.22 3.56 -15.74
N ILE A 83 9.10 2.84 -16.47
CA ILE A 83 10.38 3.38 -16.94
C ILE A 83 10.17 4.55 -17.89
N GLY A 84 9.24 4.44 -18.84
CA GLY A 84 8.90 5.54 -19.75
C GLY A 84 8.29 6.76 -19.05
N LEU A 85 7.55 6.54 -17.97
CA LEU A 85 6.91 7.60 -17.18
C LEU A 85 7.88 8.28 -16.19
N THR A 86 8.89 7.56 -15.71
CA THR A 86 9.92 8.08 -14.79
C THR A 86 10.58 9.39 -15.26
N PRO A 87 11.07 9.54 -16.51
CA PRO A 87 11.63 10.80 -16.98
C PRO A 87 10.58 11.93 -17.04
N ALA A 88 9.32 11.64 -17.36
CA ALA A 88 8.24 12.63 -17.37
C ALA A 88 7.99 13.22 -15.97
N PHE A 89 8.05 12.38 -14.92
CA PHE A 89 7.99 12.84 -13.53
C PHE A 89 9.27 13.57 -13.11
N LYS A 90 10.46 13.06 -13.47
CA LYS A 90 11.75 13.70 -13.13
C LYS A 90 11.89 15.10 -13.73
N MET A 91 11.38 15.30 -14.96
CA MET A 91 11.38 16.59 -15.65
C MET A 91 10.19 17.48 -15.25
N LYS A 92 9.32 17.04 -14.32
CA LYS A 92 8.11 17.75 -13.88
C LYS A 92 7.13 18.11 -15.02
N PHE A 93 7.19 17.42 -16.17
CA PHE A 93 6.26 17.63 -17.28
C PHE A 93 4.84 17.13 -16.96
N TRP A 94 4.72 16.15 -16.06
CA TRP A 94 3.45 15.59 -15.62
C TRP A 94 3.20 15.91 -14.15
N ASN A 95 2.51 17.03 -13.91
CA ASN A 95 2.13 17.50 -12.58
C ASN A 95 0.74 16.99 -12.19
N ILE A 96 0.58 15.66 -12.13
CA ILE A 96 -0.57 15.05 -11.43
C ILE A 96 -0.07 14.52 -10.09
N GLY A 97 0.20 15.48 -9.20
CA GLY A 97 -0.03 15.36 -7.76
C GLY A 97 0.79 14.33 -6.98
N ALA A 98 1.96 14.73 -6.54
CA ALA A 98 2.42 14.62 -5.14
C ALA A 98 3.92 14.98 -5.08
N GLU A 99 4.21 16.21 -4.66
CA GLU A 99 5.51 16.60 -4.09
C GLU A 99 6.72 16.62 -5.05
N GLY A 100 6.99 17.83 -5.55
CA GLY A 100 8.34 18.33 -5.73
C GLY A 100 8.49 19.67 -5.03
#